data_AF-A0A932E618-F1
#
_entry.id   AF-A0A932E618-F1
#
_cell.length_a   1.000
_cell.length_b   1.000
_cell.length_c   1.000
_cell.angle_alpha   90.00
_cell.angle_beta   90.00
_cell.angle_gamma   90.00
#
_symmetry.space_group_name_H-M   'P 1'
#
loop_
_entity.id
_entity.type
_entity.pdbx_description
1 polymer ?
#
loop_
_entity_poly.entity_id
_entity_poly.type
_entity_poly.pdbx_seq_one_letter_code
_entity_poly.pdbx_strand_id
1 'polypeptide(L)'
;MIASDDPRYFGREQSLIKHVILEKYLERFAIIVGKGYDGIVYVDGFSGPWNVQSENLDDSSFSIALGQLRKARLAVRETFGRELQIKCIFLEKEAAPFARLKDF
;
A
#
# COMPACT_ATOMS: atom_id res chain seq x y z
N MET A 1 9.85 -2.43 18.87
CA MET A 1 10.53 -1.12 18.76
C MET A 1 10.48 -0.75 17.28
N ILE A 2 9.76 0.31 16.90
CA ILE A 2 9.86 0.84 15.53
C ILE A 2 11.19 1.57 15.52
N ALA A 3 12.14 1.11 14.71
CA ALA A 3 13.45 1.73 14.64
C ALA A 3 13.29 3.14 14.05
N SER A 4 13.30 4.16 14.92
CA SER A 4 13.35 5.58 14.56
C SER A 4 14.64 5.95 13.84
N ASP A 5 15.63 5.06 13.84
CA ASP A 5 17.00 5.32 13.42
C ASP A 5 17.34 4.70 12.06
N ASP A 6 16.34 4.23 11.29
CA ASP A 6 16.57 3.81 9.90
C ASP A 6 16.89 5.07 9.05
N PRO A 7 18.12 5.20 8.51
CA PRO A 7 18.54 6.40 7.79
C PRO A 7 17.66 6.73 6.58
N ARG A 8 16.93 5.74 6.03
CA ARG A 8 16.01 5.93 4.90
C ARG A 8 14.79 6.79 5.26
N TYR A 9 14.46 6.89 6.53
CA TYR A 9 13.31 7.65 7.03
C TYR A 9 13.68 8.94 7.75
N PHE A 10 14.96 9.28 7.87
CA PHE A 10 15.38 10.56 8.45
C PHE A 10 14.84 11.73 7.63
N GLY A 11 14.05 12.62 8.24
CA GLY A 11 13.32 13.69 7.54
C GLY A 11 12.10 13.21 6.74
N ARG A 12 11.71 11.94 6.88
CA ARG A 12 10.55 11.29 6.26
C ARG A 12 9.81 10.40 7.27
N GLU A 13 9.79 10.78 8.53
CA GLU A 13 9.23 10.01 9.64
C GLU A 13 7.73 9.71 9.42
N GLN A 14 7.00 10.61 8.77
CA GLN A 14 5.62 10.38 8.35
C GLN A 14 5.47 9.20 7.37
N SER A 15 6.47 8.97 6.52
CA SER A 15 6.48 7.84 5.58
C SER A 15 6.68 6.53 6.33
N LEU A 16 7.54 6.52 7.35
CA LEU A 16 7.74 5.35 8.23
C LEU A 16 6.41 4.96 8.90
N ILE A 17 5.71 5.94 9.48
CA ILE A 17 4.41 5.68 10.13
C ILE A 17 3.41 5.10 9.12
N LYS A 18 3.31 5.69 7.92
CA LYS A 18 2.44 5.19 6.85
C LYS A 18 2.78 3.74 6.49
N HIS A 19 4.06 3.42 6.31
CA HIS A 19 4.51 2.06 5.97
C HIS A 19 4.17 1.06 7.07
N VAL A 20 4.47 1.39 8.33
CA VAL A 20 4.16 0.53 9.48
C VAL A 20 2.65 0.27 9.60
N ILE A 21 1.81 1.29 9.37
CA ILE A 21 0.35 1.12 9.39
C ILE A 21 -0.09 0.18 8.27
N LEU A 22 0.38 0.40 7.03
CA LEU A 22 0.02 -0.45 5.90
C LEU A 22 0.44 -1.90 6.15
N GLU A 23 1.68 -2.14 6.57
CA GLU A 23 2.21 -3.48 6.86
C GLU A 23 1.48 -4.20 7.99
N LYS A 24 1.09 -3.49 9.05
CA LYS A 24 0.48 -4.13 10.23
C LYS A 24 -1.03 -4.27 10.13
N TYR A 25 -1.71 -3.39 9.40
CA TYR A 25 -3.17 -3.28 9.47
C TYR A 25 -3.88 -3.60 8.15
N LEU A 26 -3.31 -3.23 6.99
CA LEU A 26 -4.08 -3.31 5.74
C LEU A 26 -4.44 -4.74 5.34
N GLU A 27 -3.53 -5.69 5.53
CA GLU A 27 -3.79 -7.11 5.25
C GLU A 27 -4.96 -7.63 6.11
N ARG A 28 -4.87 -7.45 7.44
CA ARG A 28 -5.91 -7.89 8.39
C ARG A 28 -7.25 -7.24 8.10
N PHE A 29 -7.25 -5.95 7.81
CA PHE A 29 -8.44 -5.20 7.45
C PHE A 29 -9.10 -5.80 6.19
N ALA A 30 -8.34 -6.03 5.13
CA ALA A 30 -8.86 -6.58 3.89
C ALA A 30 -9.38 -8.02 4.06
N ILE A 31 -8.78 -8.83 4.93
CA ILE A 31 -9.29 -10.16 5.29
C ILE A 31 -10.66 -10.06 5.98
N ILE A 32 -10.81 -9.12 6.93
CA ILE A 32 -12.09 -8.88 7.62
C ILE A 32 -13.18 -8.46 6.62
N VAL A 33 -12.84 -7.58 5.67
CA VAL A 33 -13.76 -7.18 4.59
C VAL A 33 -14.13 -8.40 3.74
N GLY A 34 -13.14 -9.19 3.29
CA GLY A 34 -13.35 -10.38 2.46
C GLY A 34 -14.15 -11.51 3.12
N LYS A 35 -14.31 -11.48 4.45
CA LYS A 35 -15.22 -12.39 5.15
C LYS A 35 -16.69 -12.12 4.79
N GLY A 36 -17.06 -10.86 4.55
CA GLY A 36 -18.43 -10.42 4.32
C GLY A 36 -18.72 -9.94 2.90
N TYR A 37 -17.74 -9.32 2.25
CA TYR A 37 -17.90 -8.59 0.99
C TYR A 37 -16.99 -9.16 -0.10
N ASP A 38 -17.42 -9.03 -1.35
CA ASP A 38 -16.71 -9.58 -2.50
C ASP A 38 -15.57 -8.68 -3.00
N GLY A 39 -15.44 -7.45 -2.49
CA GLY A 39 -14.41 -6.55 -2.98
C GLY A 39 -14.07 -5.38 -2.07
N ILE A 40 -12.92 -4.78 -2.37
CA ILE A 40 -12.36 -3.61 -1.72
C ILE A 40 -11.79 -2.65 -2.77
N VAL A 41 -12.06 -1.35 -2.59
CA VAL A 41 -11.42 -0.28 -3.35
C VAL A 41 -10.48 0.46 -2.41
N TYR A 42 -9.18 0.36 -2.66
CA TYR A 42 -8.14 1.09 -1.95
C TYR A 42 -7.85 2.40 -2.68
N VAL A 43 -7.98 3.52 -1.98
CA VAL A 43 -7.71 4.85 -2.54
C VAL A 43 -6.57 5.47 -1.75
N ASP A 44 -5.47 5.81 -2.43
CA ASP A 44 -4.38 6.60 -1.86
C ASP A 44 -4.37 7.98 -2.52
N GLY A 45 -4.67 9.01 -1.71
CA GLY A 45 -4.80 10.39 -2.16
C GLY A 45 -3.47 11.11 -2.40
N PHE A 46 -2.35 10.49 -2.01
CA PHE A 46 -1.02 11.10 -2.03
C PHE A 46 0.01 10.07 -2.49
N SER A 47 -0.19 9.55 -3.70
CA SER A 47 0.58 8.44 -4.27
C SER A 47 1.85 8.85 -5.01
N GLY A 48 2.04 10.14 -5.31
CA GLY A 48 3.23 10.58 -6.03
C GLY A 48 4.52 10.23 -5.28
N PRO A 49 5.59 9.92 -6.01
CA PRO A 49 6.87 9.56 -5.41
C PRO A 49 7.50 10.77 -4.73
N TRP A 50 7.18 10.99 -3.46
CA TRP A 50 7.90 11.91 -2.59
C TRP A 50 9.20 11.23 -2.16
N ASN A 51 10.33 11.57 -2.79
CA ASN A 51 11.68 11.07 -2.46
C ASN A 51 11.86 9.54 -2.50
N VAL A 52 11.13 8.82 -3.37
CA VAL A 52 11.40 7.38 -3.59
C VAL A 52 12.86 7.24 -4.05
N GLN A 53 13.65 6.46 -3.29
CA GLN A 53 15.08 6.29 -3.58
C GLN A 53 15.34 5.19 -4.60
N SER A 54 14.37 4.28 -4.80
CA SER A 54 14.41 3.25 -5.83
C SER A 54 13.82 3.76 -7.15
N GLU A 55 14.52 3.52 -8.26
CA GLU A 55 14.00 3.79 -9.61
C GLU A 55 12.73 3.00 -9.93
N ASN A 56 12.51 1.86 -9.26
CA ASN A 56 11.40 0.94 -9.50
C ASN A 56 10.16 1.20 -8.63
N LEU A 57 10.16 2.23 -7.75
CA LEU A 57 9.04 2.53 -6.84
C LEU A 57 8.69 1.39 -5.86
N ASP A 58 9.54 0.38 -5.73
CA ASP A 58 9.31 -0.82 -4.91
C ASP A 58 9.21 -0.50 -3.40
N ASP A 59 9.90 0.54 -2.95
CA ASP A 59 9.88 1.05 -1.57
C ASP A 59 8.79 2.11 -1.32
N SER A 60 7.89 2.34 -2.28
CA SER A 60 6.78 3.27 -2.13
C SER A 60 5.68 2.72 -1.23
N SER A 61 4.92 3.63 -0.60
CA SER A 61 3.78 3.24 0.24
C SER A 61 2.70 2.49 -0.56
N PHE A 62 2.49 2.82 -1.84
CA PHE A 62 1.48 2.16 -2.66
C PHE A 62 1.91 0.74 -3.08
N SER A 63 3.22 0.50 -3.31
CA SER A 63 3.77 -0.84 -3.50
C SER A 63 3.57 -1.72 -2.27
N ILE A 64 3.83 -1.16 -1.07
CA ILE A 64 3.54 -1.84 0.20
C ILE A 64 2.05 -2.17 0.29
N ALA A 65 1.18 -1.19 0.04
CA ALA A 65 -0.27 -1.40 0.11
C ALA A 65 -0.74 -2.52 -0.83
N LEU A 66 -0.28 -2.51 -2.08
CA LEU A 66 -0.60 -3.54 -3.08
C LEU A 66 -0.11 -4.93 -2.64
N GLY A 67 1.08 -5.01 -2.05
CA GLY A 67 1.60 -6.24 -1.47
C GLY A 67 0.70 -6.80 -0.37
N GLN A 68 0.28 -5.97 0.59
CA GLN A 68 -0.60 -6.39 1.69
C GLN A 68 -2.00 -6.80 1.19
N LEU A 69 -2.54 -6.08 0.21
CA LEU A 69 -3.83 -6.40 -0.42
C LEU A 69 -3.77 -7.74 -1.18
N ARG A 70 -2.68 -8.03 -1.88
CA ARG A 70 -2.47 -9.33 -2.54
C ARG A 70 -2.40 -10.48 -1.53
N LYS A 71 -1.72 -10.29 -0.40
CA LYS A 71 -1.71 -11.28 0.69
C LYS A 71 -3.10 -11.53 1.24
N ALA A 72 -3.87 -10.47 1.49
CA ALA A 72 -5.24 -10.59 1.97
C ALA A 72 -6.13 -11.37 0.98
N ARG A 73 -6.01 -11.14 -0.33
CA ARG A 73 -6.76 -11.91 -1.33
C ARG A 73 -6.46 -13.40 -1.26
N LEU A 74 -5.18 -13.77 -1.13
CA LEU A 74 -4.77 -15.17 -0.96
C LEU A 74 -5.36 -15.76 0.32
N ALA A 75 -5.23 -15.04 1.44
CA ALA A 75 -5.75 -15.48 2.74
C ALA A 75 -7.28 -15.65 2.74
N VAL A 76 -8.03 -14.74 2.09
CA VAL A 76 -9.49 -14.84 1.93
C VAL A 76 -9.87 -16.07 1.11
N ARG A 77 -9.14 -16.33 0.01
CA ARG A 77 -9.34 -17.52 -0.82
C ARG A 77 -9.10 -18.81 -0.04
N GLU A 78 -8.00 -18.87 0.70
CA GLU A 78 -7.59 -20.06 1.45
C GLU A 78 -8.46 -20.31 2.70
N THR A 79 -8.87 -19.25 3.39
CA THR A 79 -9.60 -19.37 4.67
C THR A 79 -11.11 -19.48 4.47
N PHE A 80 -11.66 -18.77 3.48
CA PHE A 80 -13.11 -18.64 3.31
C PHE A 80 -13.62 -19.23 1.99
N GLY A 81 -12.74 -19.65 1.07
CA GLY A 81 -13.14 -20.11 -0.27
C GLY A 81 -13.75 -19.00 -1.14
N ARG A 82 -13.48 -17.73 -0.82
CA ARG A 82 -14.01 -16.55 -1.53
C ARG A 82 -12.91 -15.85 -2.32
N GLU A 83 -13.28 -15.16 -3.39
CA GLU A 83 -12.35 -14.33 -4.15
C GLU A 83 -12.56 -12.85 -3.78
N LEU A 84 -11.54 -12.21 -3.21
CA LEU A 84 -11.58 -10.78 -2.89
C LEU A 84 -11.17 -9.95 -4.12
N GLN A 85 -12.13 -9.23 -4.71
CA GLN A 85 -11.88 -8.30 -5.81
C GLN A 85 -11.20 -7.04 -5.30
N ILE A 86 -10.06 -6.67 -5.87
CA ILE A 86 -9.26 -5.53 -5.40
C ILE A 86 -9.10 -4.53 -6.53
N LYS A 87 -9.46 -3.27 -6.26
CA LYS A 87 -9.15 -2.12 -7.12
C LYS A 87 -8.31 -1.13 -6.33
N CYS A 88 -7.24 -0.64 -6.93
CA CYS A 88 -6.42 0.42 -6.34
C CYS A 88 -6.55 1.69 -7.19
N ILE A 89 -6.75 2.82 -6.53
CA ILE A 89 -6.78 4.15 -7.14
C ILE A 89 -5.68 4.97 -6.49
N PHE A 90 -4.65 5.29 -7.27
CA PHE A 90 -3.51 6.08 -6.84
C PHE A 90 -3.62 7.47 -7.42
N LEU A 91 -3.78 8.47 -6.56
CA LEU A 91 -3.98 9.85 -6.97
C LEU A 91 -2.69 10.64 -6.75
N GLU A 92 -2.33 11.42 -7.76
CA GLU A 92 -1.26 12.40 -7.67
C GLU A 92 -1.66 13.67 -8.41
N LYS A 93 -1.47 14.81 -7.75
CA LYS A 93 -1.88 16.12 -8.25
C LYS A 93 -0.84 16.69 -9.21
N GLU A 94 0.43 16.49 -8.90
CA GLU A 94 1.54 17.10 -9.62
C GLU A 94 1.90 16.27 -10.85
N ALA A 95 1.99 16.94 -12.01
CA ALA A 95 2.13 16.25 -13.30
C ALA A 95 3.40 15.40 -13.43
N ALA A 96 4.53 15.88 -12.90
CA ALA A 96 5.81 15.16 -12.99
C ALA A 96 5.85 13.90 -12.08
N PRO A 97 5.49 13.97 -10.79
CA PRO A 97 5.29 12.78 -9.96
C PRO A 97 4.21 11.83 -10.50
N PHE A 98 3.12 12.36 -11.05
CA PHE A 98 2.07 11.56 -11.68
C PHE A 98 2.58 10.78 -12.90
N ALA A 99 3.44 11.38 -13.74
CA ALA A 99 4.04 10.68 -14.88
C ALA A 99 4.81 9.43 -14.44
N ARG A 100 5.57 9.51 -13.34
CA ARG A 100 6.25 8.34 -12.77
C ARG A 100 5.29 7.30 -12.19
N LEU A 101 4.23 7.77 -11.52
CA LEU A 101 3.19 6.88 -10.99
C LEU A 101 2.43 6.14 -12.09
N LYS A 102 2.25 6.78 -13.26
CA LYS A 102 1.55 6.19 -14.41
C LYS A 102 2.31 5.01 -15.04
N ASP A 103 3.63 4.98 -14.90
CA ASP A 103 4.48 3.94 -15.47
C ASP A 103 4.61 2.70 -14.56
N PHE A 104 4.03 2.75 -13.35
CA PHE A 104 3.95 1.64 -12.39
C PHE A 104 2.74 0.73 -12.66
#